data_AF-A0A0L0C4E3-F1
#
_entry.id   AF-A0A0L0C4E3-F1
#
_cell.length_a   1.000
_cell.length_b   1.000
_cell.length_c   1.000
_cell.angle_alpha   90.00
_cell.angle_beta   90.00
_cell.angle_gamma   90.00
#
_symmetry.space_group_name_H-M   'P 1'
#
loop_
_entity.id
_entity.type
_entity.pdbx_description
1 polymer ?
#
loop_
_entity_poly.entity_id
_entity_poly.type
_entity_poly.pdbx_seq_one_letter_code
_entity_poly.pdbx_strand_id
1 'polypeptide(L)'
;MIQKHMYKYANTAKHMLNDKSLEFPIQQEIFNFKENINNLIENYNNDLTFIANIMSINDFVEVVEYYLNLTEKQLTPETKIIVEILKKYKCQELNDDYEMDLKIFIKDFENKFEANKMHLDEPLLEWYKHFKSLEDYEEQIMVFVLLLQMAFN
;
A
#
# COMPACT_ATOMS: atom_id res chain seq x y z
N MET A 1 -6.72 -2.40 -11.73
CA MET A 1 -6.43 -1.43 -10.65
C MET A 1 -5.12 -1.75 -9.95
N ILE A 2 -5.04 -2.82 -9.13
CA ILE A 2 -3.84 -3.17 -8.35
C ILE A 2 -2.56 -3.27 -9.20
N GLN A 3 -2.56 -4.00 -10.31
CA GLN A 3 -1.37 -4.10 -11.19
C GLN A 3 -0.88 -2.75 -11.73
N LYS A 4 -1.80 -1.81 -12.02
CA LYS A 4 -1.45 -0.46 -12.48
C LYS A 4 -0.72 0.31 -11.37
N HIS A 5 -1.21 0.20 -10.13
CA HIS A 5 -0.56 0.84 -8.98
C HIS A 5 0.77 0.18 -8.65
N MET A 6 0.84 -1.14 -8.64
CA MET A 6 2.11 -1.87 -8.45
C MET A 6 3.18 -1.44 -9.45
N TYR A 7 2.81 -1.27 -10.74
CA TYR A 7 3.71 -0.73 -11.75
C TYR A 7 4.19 0.69 -11.42
N LYS A 8 3.28 1.61 -11.06
CA LYS A 8 3.63 2.99 -10.69
C LYS A 8 4.58 3.03 -9.49
N TYR A 9 4.26 2.27 -8.44
CA TYR A 9 5.07 2.16 -7.24
C TYR A 9 6.46 1.59 -7.54
N ALA A 10 6.54 0.45 -8.21
CA ALA A 10 7.80 -0.19 -8.58
C ALA A 10 8.66 0.69 -9.50
N ASN A 11 8.05 1.41 -10.44
CA ASN A 11 8.79 2.34 -11.30
C ASN A 11 9.34 3.53 -10.51
N THR A 12 8.53 4.10 -9.61
CA THR A 12 8.95 5.20 -8.74
C THR A 12 10.06 4.77 -7.79
N ALA A 13 9.91 3.60 -7.17
CA ALA A 13 10.92 2.91 -6.37
C ALA A 13 12.25 2.76 -7.10
N LYS A 14 12.23 2.26 -8.36
CA LYS A 14 13.43 2.16 -9.20
C LYS A 14 14.11 3.51 -9.42
N HIS A 15 13.34 4.58 -9.63
CA HIS A 15 13.91 5.92 -9.78
C HIS A 15 14.49 6.45 -8.47
N MET A 16 13.82 6.24 -7.33
CA MET A 16 14.32 6.63 -6.01
C MET A 16 15.66 5.98 -5.67
N LEU A 17 15.80 4.67 -5.92
CA LEU A 17 17.06 3.95 -5.63
C LEU A 17 18.26 4.46 -6.42
N ASN A 18 18.02 5.05 -7.59
CA ASN A 18 19.05 5.65 -8.43
C ASN A 18 19.30 7.13 -8.08
N ASP A 19 18.64 7.66 -7.03
CA ASP A 19 18.85 9.04 -6.60
C ASP A 19 20.18 9.19 -5.86
N LYS A 20 21.01 10.12 -6.35
CA LYS A 20 22.34 10.40 -5.78
C LYS A 20 22.28 10.87 -4.33
N SER A 21 21.16 11.43 -3.88
CA SER A 21 20.99 11.81 -2.48
C SER A 21 21.08 10.61 -1.53
N LEU A 22 20.86 9.39 -2.03
CA LEU A 22 21.04 8.14 -1.28
C LEU A 22 22.48 7.61 -1.29
N GLU A 23 23.43 8.25 -1.98
CA GLU A 23 24.86 7.89 -1.99
C GLU A 23 25.62 8.42 -0.76
N PHE A 24 24.95 9.19 0.11
CA PHE A 24 25.50 9.67 1.37
C PHE A 24 26.07 8.49 2.20
N PRO A 25 27.20 8.65 2.93
CA PRO A 25 27.82 7.56 3.68
C PRO A 25 26.78 6.75 4.45
N ILE A 26 26.71 5.47 4.12
CA ILE A 26 25.62 4.57 4.49
C ILE A 26 25.52 4.51 6.01
N GLN A 27 24.42 5.05 6.50
CA GLN A 27 23.94 4.90 7.87
C GLN A 27 22.71 4.00 7.85
N GLN A 28 22.39 3.39 9.00
CA GLN A 28 21.45 2.25 9.07
C GLN A 28 20.05 2.59 8.53
N GLU A 29 19.57 3.83 8.72
CA GLU A 29 18.21 4.21 8.32
C GLU A 29 18.07 4.28 6.79
N ILE A 30 19.06 4.86 6.12
CA ILE A 30 19.10 4.90 4.64
C ILE A 30 19.23 3.49 4.07
N PHE A 31 19.96 2.60 4.73
CA PHE A 31 20.07 1.20 4.32
C PHE A 31 18.71 0.49 4.43
N ASN A 32 18.04 0.59 5.58
CA ASN A 32 16.72 -0.01 5.80
C ASN A 32 15.68 0.52 4.79
N PHE A 33 15.69 1.83 4.53
CA PHE A 33 14.82 2.43 3.52
C PHE A 33 15.07 1.83 2.12
N LYS A 34 16.34 1.65 1.72
CA LYS A 34 16.67 1.01 0.43
C LYS A 34 16.23 -0.44 0.37
N GLU A 35 16.37 -1.21 1.44
CA GLU A 35 15.90 -2.60 1.47
C GLU A 35 14.38 -2.67 1.27
N ASN A 36 13.62 -1.82 1.94
CA ASN A 36 12.16 -1.76 1.75
C ASN A 36 11.79 -1.43 0.30
N ILE A 37 12.49 -0.47 -0.33
CA ILE A 37 12.24 -0.13 -1.74
C ILE A 37 12.62 -1.30 -2.67
N ASN A 38 13.74 -1.98 -2.41
CA ASN A 38 14.15 -3.14 -3.20
C ASN A 38 13.13 -4.28 -3.13
N ASN A 39 12.61 -4.57 -1.93
CA ASN A 39 11.60 -5.61 -1.74
C ASN A 39 10.35 -5.35 -2.59
N LEU A 40 9.86 -4.10 -2.64
CA LEU A 40 8.74 -3.72 -3.50
C LEU A 40 9.03 -4.01 -4.98
N ILE A 41 10.25 -3.70 -5.45
CA ILE A 41 10.65 -3.90 -6.85
C ILE A 41 10.75 -5.39 -7.18
N GLU A 42 11.35 -6.19 -6.29
CA GLU A 42 11.46 -7.63 -6.45
C GLU A 42 10.07 -8.28 -6.51
N ASN A 43 9.18 -7.88 -5.60
CA ASN A 43 7.80 -8.34 -5.57
C ASN A 43 7.05 -8.02 -6.87
N TYR A 44 7.25 -6.83 -7.45
CA TYR A 44 6.68 -6.51 -8.76
C TYR A 44 7.21 -7.41 -9.89
N ASN A 45 8.52 -7.69 -9.91
CA ASN A 45 9.14 -8.47 -10.98
C ASN A 45 8.75 -9.96 -10.94
N ASN A 46 8.32 -10.47 -9.78
CA ASN A 46 8.00 -11.88 -9.56
C ASN A 46 6.58 -12.29 -9.97
N ASP A 47 5.80 -11.39 -10.58
CA ASP A 47 4.40 -11.61 -11.00
C ASP A 47 3.56 -12.28 -9.90
N LEU A 48 3.58 -11.66 -8.73
CA LEU A 48 2.95 -12.20 -7.53
C LEU A 48 1.43 -12.31 -7.67
N THR A 49 0.82 -13.13 -6.80
CA THR A 49 -0.64 -13.25 -6.71
C THR A 49 -1.29 -11.90 -6.39
N PHE A 50 -2.59 -11.76 -6.68
CA PHE A 50 -3.35 -10.54 -6.38
C PHE A 50 -3.19 -10.10 -4.91
N ILE A 51 -3.27 -11.06 -3.97
CA ILE A 51 -3.12 -10.81 -2.54
C ILE A 51 -1.71 -10.32 -2.21
N ALA A 52 -0.68 -10.98 -2.73
CA ALA A 52 0.70 -10.60 -2.45
C ALA A 52 1.07 -9.23 -3.06
N ASN A 53 0.46 -8.85 -4.18
CA ASN A 53 0.58 -7.50 -4.72
C ASN A 53 -0.07 -6.44 -3.82
N ILE A 54 -1.23 -6.72 -3.22
CA ILE A 54 -1.86 -5.79 -2.26
C ILE A 54 -0.96 -5.60 -1.05
N MET A 55 -0.47 -6.70 -0.45
CA MET A 55 0.43 -6.63 0.71
C MET A 55 1.67 -5.79 0.41
N SER A 56 2.29 -5.99 -0.76
CA SER A 56 3.49 -5.24 -1.16
C SER A 56 3.23 -3.74 -1.34
N ILE A 57 2.05 -3.37 -1.84
CA ILE A 57 1.67 -1.96 -1.94
C ILE A 57 1.47 -1.37 -0.55
N ASN A 58 0.75 -2.06 0.34
CA ASN A 58 0.52 -1.59 1.71
C ASN A 58 1.84 -1.41 2.47
N ASP A 59 2.76 -2.37 2.40
CA ASP A 59 4.10 -2.24 3.02
C ASP A 59 4.82 -0.96 2.55
N PHE A 60 4.70 -0.62 1.26
CA PHE A 60 5.29 0.60 0.72
C PHE A 60 4.55 1.86 1.19
N VAL A 61 3.22 1.84 1.21
CA VAL A 61 2.39 2.95 1.72
C VAL A 61 2.77 3.26 3.16
N GLU A 62 2.85 2.24 4.03
CA GLU A 62 3.24 2.38 5.44
C GLU A 62 4.63 3.03 5.58
N VAL A 63 5.60 2.61 4.77
CA VAL A 63 6.95 3.20 4.75
C VAL A 63 6.89 4.68 4.37
N VAL A 64 6.13 5.04 3.33
CA VAL A 64 5.97 6.44 2.89
C VAL A 64 5.35 7.28 4.00
N GLU A 65 4.24 6.81 4.58
CA GLU A 65 3.50 7.53 5.62
C GLU A 65 4.32 7.71 6.88
N TYR A 66 5.05 6.68 7.31
CA TYR A 66 5.95 6.75 8.47
C TYR A 66 6.89 7.95 8.36
N TYR A 67 7.62 8.08 7.24
CA TYR A 67 8.59 9.16 7.07
C TYR A 67 7.93 10.52 6.88
N LEU A 68 6.83 10.59 6.11
CA LEU A 68 6.15 11.87 5.84
C LEU A 68 5.42 12.44 7.08
N ASN A 69 5.05 11.59 8.04
CA ASN A 69 4.40 11.98 9.29
C ASN A 69 5.37 12.30 10.44
N LEU A 70 6.68 12.18 10.23
CA LEU A 70 7.67 12.57 11.25
C LEU A 70 7.57 14.07 11.57
N THR A 71 7.52 14.39 12.86
CA THR A 71 7.56 15.78 13.33
C THR A 71 8.98 16.36 13.22
N GLU A 72 9.12 17.69 13.21
CA GLU A 72 10.44 18.35 13.16
C GLU A 72 11.41 17.87 14.24
N LYS A 73 10.90 17.47 15.41
CA LYS A 73 11.70 16.95 16.54
C LYS A 73 12.22 15.53 16.31
N GLN A 74 11.55 14.74 15.47
CA GLN A 74 11.94 13.37 15.12
C GLN A 74 12.85 13.32 13.90
N LEU A 75 12.95 14.42 13.14
CA LEU A 75 13.78 14.50 11.94
C LEU A 75 15.28 14.51 12.28
N THR A 76 15.93 13.39 12.00
CA THR A 76 17.38 13.24 11.88
C THR A 76 17.87 13.71 10.51
N PRO A 77 19.19 13.94 10.30
CA PRO A 77 19.71 14.20 8.97
C PRO A 77 19.36 13.13 7.93
N GLU A 78 19.32 11.85 8.30
CA GLU A 78 18.96 10.74 7.41
C GLU A 78 17.49 10.77 7.00
N THR A 79 16.60 10.86 8.00
CA THR A 79 15.16 10.90 7.74
C THR A 79 14.77 12.14 6.94
N LYS A 80 15.49 13.26 7.07
CA LYS A 80 15.34 14.43 6.19
C LYS A 80 15.66 14.10 4.73
N ILE A 81 16.76 13.40 4.45
CA ILE A 81 17.10 12.95 3.09
C ILE A 81 15.99 12.06 2.53
N ILE A 82 15.50 11.11 3.33
CA ILE A 82 14.43 10.20 2.92
C ILE A 82 13.15 10.99 2.63
N VAL A 83 12.73 11.89 3.51
CA VAL A 83 11.55 12.75 3.32
C VAL A 83 11.68 13.61 2.06
N GLU A 84 12.86 14.18 1.80
CA GLU A 84 13.11 14.97 0.59
C GLU A 84 12.98 14.12 -0.68
N ILE A 85 13.45 12.88 -0.66
CA ILE A 85 13.29 11.93 -1.77
C ILE A 85 11.82 11.59 -1.97
N LEU A 86 11.10 11.19 -0.91
CA LEU A 86 9.68 10.85 -0.99
C LEU A 86 8.84 12.01 -1.56
N LYS A 87 9.15 13.25 -1.15
CA LYS A 87 8.53 14.47 -1.70
C LYS A 87 8.92 14.71 -3.15
N LYS A 88 10.20 14.58 -3.49
CA LYS A 88 10.72 14.76 -4.87
C LYS A 88 10.04 13.83 -5.86
N TYR A 89 9.82 12.58 -5.47
CA TYR A 89 9.17 11.57 -6.29
C TYR A 89 7.65 11.48 -6.07
N LYS A 90 7.06 12.45 -5.35
CA LYS A 90 5.62 12.61 -5.19
C LYS A 90 4.94 11.35 -4.64
N CYS A 91 5.58 10.67 -3.68
CA CYS A 91 5.04 9.41 -3.13
C CYS A 91 3.69 9.60 -2.44
N GLN A 92 3.44 10.76 -1.81
CA GLN A 92 2.11 11.08 -1.27
C GLN A 92 1.03 11.11 -2.37
N GLU A 93 1.30 11.74 -3.52
CA GLU A 93 0.35 11.80 -4.64
C GLU A 93 0.03 10.39 -5.17
N LEU A 94 1.01 9.47 -5.13
CA LEU A 94 0.79 8.06 -5.50
C LEU A 94 -0.12 7.35 -4.49
N ASN A 95 0.08 7.59 -3.20
CA ASN A 95 -0.78 7.04 -2.14
C ASN A 95 -2.21 7.58 -2.25
N ASP A 96 -2.37 8.88 -2.45
CA ASP A 96 -3.68 9.51 -2.62
C ASP A 96 -4.42 8.95 -3.86
N ASP A 97 -3.71 8.74 -4.97
CA ASP A 97 -4.21 8.10 -6.19
C ASP A 97 -4.69 6.65 -5.92
N TYR A 98 -3.90 5.88 -5.14
CA TYR A 98 -4.21 4.51 -4.78
C TYR A 98 -5.44 4.44 -3.87
N GLU A 99 -5.47 5.25 -2.82
CA GLU A 99 -6.56 5.35 -1.86
C GLU A 99 -7.88 5.74 -2.57
N MET A 100 -7.84 6.70 -3.50
CA MET A 100 -9.03 7.08 -4.27
C MET A 100 -9.57 5.92 -5.12
N ASP A 101 -8.71 5.17 -5.81
CA ASP A 101 -9.11 4.01 -6.59
C ASP A 101 -9.65 2.88 -5.68
N LEU A 102 -9.08 2.69 -4.48
CA LEU A 102 -9.59 1.77 -3.46
C LEU A 102 -10.99 2.14 -3.00
N LYS A 103 -11.24 3.43 -2.72
CA LYS A 103 -12.57 3.94 -2.33
C LYS A 103 -13.63 3.60 -3.38
N ILE A 104 -13.30 3.76 -4.66
CA ILE A 104 -14.20 3.41 -5.78
C ILE A 104 -14.45 1.90 -5.80
N PHE A 105 -13.38 1.10 -5.69
CA PHE A 105 -13.50 -0.36 -5.67
C PHE A 105 -14.39 -0.86 -4.53
N ILE A 106 -14.18 -0.36 -3.31
CA ILE A 106 -14.95 -0.76 -2.12
C ILE A 106 -16.41 -0.40 -2.30
N LYS A 107 -16.72 0.81 -2.76
CA LYS A 107 -18.09 1.24 -3.03
C LYS A 107 -18.78 0.35 -4.07
N ASP A 108 -18.07 -0.01 -5.13
CA ASP A 108 -18.60 -0.92 -6.16
C ASP A 108 -18.81 -2.34 -5.62
N PHE A 109 -17.92 -2.82 -4.76
CA PHE A 109 -18.08 -4.09 -4.07
C PHE A 109 -19.31 -4.08 -3.16
N GLU A 110 -19.47 -3.05 -2.32
CA GLU A 110 -20.65 -2.88 -1.45
C GLU A 110 -21.96 -2.90 -2.25
N ASN A 111 -22.01 -2.16 -3.36
CA ASN A 111 -23.19 -2.12 -4.22
C ASN A 111 -23.53 -3.51 -4.78
N LYS A 112 -22.51 -4.26 -5.21
CA LYS A 112 -22.70 -5.64 -5.71
C LYS A 112 -23.12 -6.59 -4.60
N PHE A 113 -22.55 -6.46 -3.41
CA PHE A 113 -22.90 -7.28 -2.26
C PHE A 113 -24.35 -7.05 -1.84
N GLU A 114 -24.75 -5.78 -1.66
CA GLU A 114 -26.12 -5.39 -1.29
C GLU A 114 -27.16 -5.86 -2.32
N ALA A 115 -26.83 -5.81 -3.61
CA ALA A 115 -27.70 -6.30 -4.67
C ALA A 115 -27.95 -7.82 -4.61
N ASN A 116 -27.02 -8.58 -4.04
CA ASN A 116 -27.07 -10.04 -4.00
C ASN A 116 -27.32 -10.61 -2.59
N LYS A 117 -27.44 -9.77 -1.56
CA LYS A 117 -27.49 -10.19 -0.15
C LYS A 117 -28.58 -11.22 0.18
N MET A 118 -29.70 -11.21 -0.56
CA MET A 118 -30.79 -12.18 -0.38
C MET A 118 -30.41 -13.62 -0.75
N HIS A 119 -29.29 -13.81 -1.45
CA HIS A 119 -28.77 -15.11 -1.88
C HIS A 119 -27.55 -15.57 -1.08
N LEU A 120 -27.13 -14.79 -0.07
CA LEU A 120 -25.96 -15.08 0.75
C LEU A 120 -26.38 -15.76 2.06
N ASP A 121 -25.51 -16.63 2.57
CA ASP A 121 -25.72 -17.28 3.85
C ASP A 121 -25.34 -16.35 5.03
N GLU A 122 -25.76 -16.72 6.24
CA GLU A 122 -25.54 -15.90 7.43
C GLU A 122 -24.05 -15.58 7.68
N PRO A 123 -23.09 -16.52 7.51
CA PRO A 123 -21.67 -16.21 7.68
C PRO A 123 -21.18 -15.07 6.77
N LEU A 124 -21.57 -15.05 5.49
CA LEU A 124 -21.19 -13.97 4.58
C LEU A 124 -21.88 -12.65 4.95
N LEU A 125 -23.12 -12.70 5.43
CA LEU A 125 -23.83 -11.51 5.91
C LEU A 125 -23.17 -10.92 7.18
N GLU A 126 -22.73 -11.75 8.11
CA GLU A 126 -21.99 -11.32 9.30
C GLU A 126 -20.62 -10.74 8.95
N TRP A 127 -19.87 -11.41 8.06
CA TRP A 127 -18.61 -10.89 7.54
C TRP A 127 -18.81 -9.51 6.91
N TYR A 128 -19.86 -9.32 6.11
CA TYR A 128 -20.12 -8.04 5.46
C TYR A 128 -20.54 -6.93 6.43
N LYS A 129 -21.30 -7.26 7.49
CA LYS A 129 -21.57 -6.31 8.58
C LYS A 129 -20.27 -5.84 9.23
N HIS A 130 -19.32 -6.74 9.48
CA HIS A 130 -18.00 -6.38 10.00
C HIS A 130 -17.24 -5.50 9.00
N PHE A 131 -17.17 -5.89 7.72
CA PHE A 131 -16.51 -5.12 6.66
C PHE A 131 -17.03 -3.68 6.56
N LYS A 132 -18.35 -3.47 6.58
CA LYS A 132 -18.94 -2.11 6.56
C LYS A 132 -18.70 -1.29 7.82
N SER A 133 -18.41 -1.93 8.95
CA SER A 133 -18.19 -1.24 10.22
C SER A 133 -16.79 -0.63 10.34
N LEU A 134 -15.87 -1.02 9.45
CA LEU A 134 -14.52 -0.48 9.37
C LEU A 134 -14.58 0.92 8.76
N GLU A 135 -13.94 1.88 9.42
CA GLU A 135 -13.85 3.28 8.96
C GLU A 135 -12.67 3.50 8.01
N ASP A 136 -11.65 2.65 8.10
CA ASP A 136 -10.43 2.73 7.32
C ASP A 136 -10.48 1.82 6.07
N TYR A 137 -10.11 2.38 4.92
CA TYR A 137 -10.18 1.67 3.64
C TYR A 137 -9.09 0.61 3.48
N GLU A 138 -7.95 0.76 4.15
CA GLU A 138 -6.88 -0.25 4.16
C GLU A 138 -7.31 -1.45 5.00
N GLU A 139 -7.90 -1.22 6.18
CA GLU A 139 -8.51 -2.27 7.01
C GLU A 139 -9.60 -3.03 6.24
N GLN A 140 -10.45 -2.31 5.51
CA GLN A 140 -11.46 -2.93 4.63
C GLN A 140 -10.82 -3.85 3.59
N ILE A 141 -9.75 -3.41 2.91
CA ILE A 141 -9.03 -4.24 1.96
C ILE A 141 -8.40 -5.46 2.62
N MET A 142 -7.84 -5.32 3.83
CA MET A 142 -7.26 -6.44 4.56
C MET A 142 -8.31 -7.50 4.90
N VAL A 143 -9.49 -7.10 5.39
CA VAL A 143 -10.59 -8.02 5.67
C VAL A 143 -11.14 -8.66 4.38
N PHE A 144 -11.15 -7.92 3.27
CA PHE A 144 -11.48 -8.47 1.95
C PHE A 144 -10.46 -9.50 1.46
N VAL A 145 -9.16 -9.25 1.65
CA VAL A 145 -8.08 -10.19 1.32
C VAL A 145 -8.23 -11.49 2.13
N LEU A 146 -8.55 -11.39 3.42
CA LEU A 146 -8.79 -12.56 4.27
C LEU A 146 -9.98 -13.39 3.76
N LEU A 147 -11.06 -12.74 3.31
CA LEU A 147 -12.19 -13.44 2.68
C LEU A 147 -11.75 -14.21 1.44
N LEU A 148 -10.96 -13.58 0.55
CA LEU A 148 -10.45 -14.25 -0.65
C LEU A 148 -9.57 -15.46 -0.29
N GLN A 149 -8.71 -15.35 0.73
CA GLN A 149 -7.88 -16.46 1.19
C GLN A 149 -8.72 -17.64 1.71
N MET A 150 -9.83 -17.37 2.40
CA MET A 150 -10.74 -18.44 2.86
C MET A 150 -11.54 -19.08 1.72
N ALA A 151 -11.89 -18.31 0.68
CA ALA A 151 -12.72 -18.79 -0.42
C ALA A 151 -11.95 -19.57 -1.49
N PHE A 152 -10.63 -19.36 -1.60
CA PHE A 152 -9.80 -19.91 -2.68
C PHE A 152 -8.63 -20.80 -2.20
N ASN A 153 -8.61 -21.17 -0.91
CA ASN A 153 -7.81 -22.28 -0.37
C ASN A 153 -8.70 -23.51 -0.16
#